data_AF-C0PI56-F1
#
_entry.id   AF-C0PI56-F1
#
_cell.length_a   1.000
_cell.length_b   1.000
_cell.length_c   1.000
_cell.angle_alpha   90.00
_cell.angle_beta   90.00
_cell.angle_gamma   90.00
#
_symmetry.space_group_name_H-M   'P 1'
#
loop_
_entity.id
_entity.type
_entity.pdbx_description
1 polymer ?
#
loop_
_entity_poly.entity_id
_entity_poly.type
_entity_poly.pdbx_seq_one_letter_code
_entity_poly.pdbx_strand_id
1 'polypeptide(L)'
;MGQILGLVQVDQSTVAIKENFGKFSEVLEPGCHFLPWCIGQQIAGYLSLRVRQLDVRCETKTKDNVFVTVVASVQYRALADKASDAFYKLSNTREQIQSYVFDVIRATVPKLGLDDAFEQKNEIAKAVEEELEKVSAKHFFCLIVVLNFL
;
A
#
# COMPACT_ATOMS: atom_id res chain seq x y z
N MET A 1 20.36 -2.08 22.22
CA MET A 1 20.87 -2.12 23.61
C MET A 1 19.79 -2.80 24.48
N GLY A 2 20.08 -3.98 25.04
CA GLY A 2 19.32 -4.57 26.16
C GLY A 2 18.25 -5.64 25.87
N GLN A 3 18.58 -6.78 25.26
CA GLN A 3 17.70 -7.97 25.25
C GLN A 3 17.89 -8.86 26.49
N ILE A 4 17.82 -8.31 27.71
CA ILE A 4 18.18 -9.08 28.92
C ILE A 4 16.97 -9.85 29.52
N LEU A 5 15.73 -9.57 29.09
CA LEU A 5 14.52 -10.20 29.67
C LEU A 5 13.44 -10.62 28.67
N GLY A 6 13.70 -10.68 27.37
CA GLY A 6 12.65 -10.93 26.38
C GLY A 6 11.61 -9.81 26.27
N LEU A 7 11.92 -8.62 26.81
CA LEU A 7 11.08 -7.44 26.65
C LEU A 7 11.30 -6.83 25.27
N VAL A 8 10.23 -6.72 24.50
CA VAL A 8 10.19 -6.06 23.20
C VAL A 8 9.33 -4.82 23.33
N GLN A 9 9.87 -3.69 22.91
CA GLN A 9 9.12 -2.45 22.76
C GLN A 9 8.69 -2.29 21.30
N VAL A 10 7.39 -2.07 21.08
CA VAL A 10 6.81 -1.76 19.78
C VAL A 10 6.55 -0.25 19.71
N ASP A 11 7.13 0.40 18.71
CA ASP A 11 7.01 1.85 18.53
C ASP A 11 5.59 2.30 18.15
N GLN A 12 5.25 3.52 18.52
CA GLN A 12 3.98 4.15 18.16
C GLN A 12 3.77 4.15 16.63
N SER A 13 2.54 3.80 16.22
CA SER A 13 2.13 3.66 14.81
C SER A 13 2.79 2.50 14.05
N THR A 14 3.32 1.51 14.77
CA THR A 14 3.84 0.26 14.22
C THR A 14 3.19 -0.91 14.95
N VAL A 15 2.95 -2.01 14.25
CA VAL A 15 2.51 -3.27 14.86
C VAL A 15 3.57 -4.33 14.61
N ALA A 16 3.81 -5.20 15.58
CA ALA A 16 4.74 -6.32 15.44
C ALA A 16 3.96 -7.61 15.28
N ILE A 17 4.40 -8.48 14.38
CA ILE A 17 3.75 -9.78 14.16
C ILE A 17 4.52 -10.83 14.93
N LYS A 18 3.82 -11.48 15.87
CA LYS A 18 4.39 -12.52 16.72
C LYS A 18 4.11 -13.89 16.14
N GLU A 19 5.16 -14.70 16.08
CA GLU A 19 5.12 -16.10 15.68
C GLU A 19 5.58 -17.00 16.82
N ASN A 20 4.97 -18.17 16.90
CA ASN A 20 5.41 -19.27 17.76
C ASN A 20 5.86 -20.42 16.86
N PHE A 21 7.15 -20.76 16.88
CA PHE A 21 7.75 -21.81 16.03
C PHE A 21 7.36 -21.71 14.54
N GLY A 22 7.28 -20.48 14.01
CA GLY A 22 6.94 -20.20 12.61
C GLY A 22 5.44 -20.19 12.28
N LYS A 23 4.56 -20.39 13.28
CA LYS A 23 3.12 -20.19 13.13
C LYS A 23 2.71 -18.82 13.64
N PHE A 24 1.90 -18.10 12.88
CA PHE A 24 1.27 -16.85 13.32
C PHE A 24 0.53 -17.06 14.65
N SER A 25 0.84 -16.21 15.65
CA SER A 25 0.21 -16.24 16.96
C SER A 25 -0.73 -15.04 17.15
N GLU A 26 -0.17 -13.83 17.13
CA GLU A 26 -0.92 -12.60 17.42
C GLU A 26 -0.23 -11.36 16.82
N VAL A 27 -0.98 -10.27 16.70
CA VAL A 27 -0.46 -8.95 16.33
C VAL A 27 -0.29 -8.14 17.61
N LEU A 28 0.92 -7.64 17.85
CA LEU A 28 1.26 -6.81 19.01
C LEU A 28 1.05 -5.34 18.68
N GLU A 29 0.21 -4.68 19.47
CA GLU A 29 -0.04 -3.24 19.43
C GLU A 29 1.14 -2.44 20.00
N PRO A 30 1.22 -1.11 19.75
CA PRO A 30 2.25 -0.26 20.32
C PRO A 30 2.30 -0.36 21.85
N GLY A 31 3.48 -0.62 22.40
CA GLY A 31 3.64 -0.86 23.83
C GLY A 31 4.81 -1.77 24.17
N CYS A 32 4.91 -2.10 25.45
CA CYS A 32 5.97 -2.96 25.98
C CYS A 32 5.41 -4.37 26.18
N HIS A 33 5.95 -5.34 25.44
CA HIS A 33 5.48 -6.72 25.45
C HIS A 33 6.56 -7.68 25.95
N PHE A 34 6.15 -8.69 26.71
CA PHE A 34 7.04 -9.74 27.18
C PHE A 34 7.01 -10.92 26.20
N LEU A 35 8.09 -11.08 25.43
CA LEU A 35 8.33 -12.19 24.50
C LEU A 35 9.57 -12.99 24.94
N PRO A 36 9.38 -14.05 25.74
CA PRO A 36 10.47 -14.94 26.11
C PRO A 36 10.93 -15.75 24.89
N TRP A 37 12.09 -15.37 24.34
CA TRP A 37 12.78 -16.05 23.24
C TRP A 37 13.00 -17.56 23.50
N CYS A 38 13.15 -17.97 24.77
CA CYS A 38 13.42 -19.35 25.16
C CYS A 38 12.26 -20.35 24.92
N ILE A 39 11.05 -19.86 24.63
CA ILE A 39 9.86 -20.69 24.38
C ILE A 39 9.49 -20.70 22.88
N GLY A 40 10.41 -20.30 22.00
CA GLY A 40 10.20 -20.31 20.55
C GLY A 40 9.25 -19.21 20.04
N GLN A 41 9.01 -18.17 20.86
CA GLN A 41 8.31 -16.96 20.44
C GLN A 41 9.29 -16.00 19.79
N GLN A 42 8.98 -15.54 18.59
CA GLN A 42 9.80 -14.60 17.83
C GLN A 42 8.94 -13.57 17.11
N ILE A 43 9.55 -12.46 16.73
CA ILE A 43 8.90 -11.43 15.93
C ILE A 43 9.28 -11.68 14.47
N ALA A 44 8.26 -11.94 13.65
CA ALA A 44 8.42 -12.16 12.22
C ALA A 44 8.80 -10.87 11.50
N GLY A 45 8.24 -9.75 11.96
CA GLY A 45 8.48 -8.45 11.38
C GLY A 45 7.61 -7.37 11.99
N TYR A 46 7.88 -6.14 11.55
CA TYR A 46 7.15 -4.95 11.95
C TYR A 46 6.40 -4.40 10.74
N LEU A 47 5.12 -4.11 10.91
CA LEU A 47 4.31 -3.43 9.92
C LEU A 47 4.00 -2.01 10.39
N SER A 48 4.40 -1.03 9.59
CA SER A 48 4.09 0.37 9.89
C SER A 48 2.64 0.65 9.51
N LEU A 49 1.87 1.21 10.45
CA LEU A 49 0.52 1.72 10.21
C LEU A 49 0.54 3.15 9.67
N ARG A 50 1.70 3.71 9.32
CA ARG A 50 1.80 5.08 8.78
C ARG A 50 1.35 5.09 7.32
N VAL A 51 0.72 6.20 6.91
CA VAL A 51 0.37 6.44 5.51
C VAL A 51 1.65 6.48 4.69
N ARG A 52 1.69 5.71 3.60
CA ARG A 52 2.77 5.72 2.63
C ARG A 52 2.26 6.32 1.34
N GLN A 53 3.10 7.09 0.65
CA GLN A 53 2.82 7.63 -0.67
C GLN A 53 3.66 6.89 -1.70
N LEU A 54 3.03 6.53 -2.80
CA LEU A 54 3.64 5.96 -3.98
C LEU A 54 3.28 6.82 -5.19
N ASP A 55 4.29 7.51 -5.73
CA ASP A 55 4.14 8.25 -6.97
C ASP A 55 4.52 7.35 -8.15
N VAL A 56 3.57 7.15 -9.05
CA VAL A 56 3.74 6.39 -10.29
C VAL A 56 3.75 7.37 -11.45
N ARG A 57 4.82 7.34 -12.24
CA ARG A 57 4.96 8.18 -13.43
C ARG A 57 4.69 7.34 -14.67
N CYS A 58 3.81 7.81 -15.53
CA CYS A 58 3.39 7.13 -16.74
C CYS A 58 3.48 8.07 -17.93
N GLU A 59 4.32 7.72 -18.89
CA GLU A 59 4.33 8.40 -20.19
C GLU A 59 3.31 7.73 -21.10
N THR A 60 2.42 8.54 -21.66
CA THR A 60 1.38 8.08 -22.58
C THR A 60 1.13 9.09 -23.68
N LYS A 61 0.50 8.62 -24.75
CA LYS A 61 0.04 9.47 -25.85
C LYS A 61 -1.45 9.68 -25.74
N THR A 62 -1.90 10.91 -25.94
CA THR A 62 -3.31 11.23 -26.10
C THR A 62 -3.79 10.92 -27.51
N LYS A 63 -5.10 11.02 -27.73
CA LYS A 63 -5.73 10.87 -29.05
C LYS A 63 -5.15 11.82 -30.11
N ASP A 64 -4.68 12.99 -29.69
CA ASP A 64 -4.07 14.02 -30.54
C ASP A 64 -2.60 13.76 -30.85
N ASN A 65 -2.07 12.58 -30.50
CA ASN A 65 -0.68 12.17 -30.67
C ASN A 65 0.33 13.09 -29.94
N VAL A 66 -0.12 13.76 -28.88
CA VAL A 66 0.72 14.52 -27.95
C VAL A 66 1.21 13.59 -26.85
N PHE A 67 2.50 13.68 -26.53
CA PHE A 67 3.08 12.96 -25.40
C PHE A 67 2.81 13.74 -24.11
N VAL A 68 2.25 13.05 -23.12
CA VAL A 68 1.96 13.61 -21.80
C VAL A 68 2.52 12.71 -20.69
N THR A 69 2.93 13.33 -19.58
CA THR A 69 3.42 12.60 -18.41
C THR A 69 2.37 12.67 -17.30
N VAL A 70 1.72 11.54 -17.04
CA VAL A 70 0.74 11.43 -15.97
C VAL A 70 1.46 10.98 -14.71
N VAL A 71 1.26 11.68 -13.59
CA VAL A 71 1.81 11.33 -12.28
C VAL A 71 0.66 11.02 -11.33
N ALA A 72 0.44 9.74 -11.08
CA ALA A 72 -0.55 9.27 -10.12
C ALA A 72 0.12 9.11 -8.75
N SER A 73 -0.35 9.84 -7.75
CA SER A 73 0.08 9.76 -6.36
C SER A 73 -0.93 8.91 -5.59
N VAL A 74 -0.54 7.68 -5.26
CA VAL A 74 -1.37 6.76 -4.48
C VAL A 74 -0.90 6.77 -3.04
N GLN A 75 -1.78 7.16 -2.12
CA GLN A 75 -1.55 7.03 -0.69
C GLN A 75 -2.22 5.77 -0.18
N TYR A 76 -1.52 4.99 0.61
CA TYR A 76 -2.05 3.74 1.17
C TYR A 76 -1.59 3.54 2.61
N ARG A 77 -2.47 2.92 3.42
CA ARG A 77 -2.22 2.60 4.83
C ARG A 77 -2.78 1.24 5.19
N ALA A 78 -2.00 0.42 5.89
CA ALA A 78 -2.46 -0.85 6.42
C ALA A 78 -3.44 -0.66 7.58
N LEU A 79 -4.53 -1.42 7.59
CA LEU A 79 -5.46 -1.48 8.72
C LEU A 79 -4.88 -2.39 9.83
N ALA A 80 -4.95 -1.94 11.07
CA ALA A 80 -4.35 -2.64 12.22
C ALA A 80 -4.96 -4.03 12.44
N ASP A 81 -6.30 -4.13 12.38
CA ASP A 81 -7.09 -5.37 12.55
C ASP A 81 -6.73 -6.48 11.58
N LYS A 82 -5.98 -6.12 10.55
CA LYS A 82 -5.83 -6.80 9.28
C LYS A 82 -4.35 -6.94 8.89
N ALA A 83 -3.46 -6.60 9.82
CA ALA A 83 -2.00 -6.56 9.64
C ALA A 83 -1.35 -7.93 9.41
N SER A 84 -1.84 -8.99 10.07
CA SER A 84 -1.30 -10.35 9.95
C SER A 84 -1.43 -10.87 8.52
N ASP A 85 -2.64 -10.81 7.97
CA ASP A 85 -2.95 -11.21 6.62
C ASP A 85 -2.19 -10.37 5.59
N ALA A 86 -2.05 -9.06 5.82
CA ALA A 86 -1.29 -8.19 4.94
C ALA A 86 0.20 -8.59 4.85
N PHE A 87 0.80 -9.04 5.96
CA PHE A 87 2.22 -9.41 6.00
C PHE A 87 2.51 -10.75 5.30
N TYR A 88 1.64 -11.76 5.45
CA TYR A 88 1.88 -13.06 4.84
C TYR A 88 1.37 -13.19 3.40
N LYS A 89 0.36 -12.41 3.00
CA LYS A 89 -0.24 -12.52 1.65
C LYS A 89 0.39 -11.56 0.63
N LEU A 90 0.95 -10.42 1.07
CA LEU A 90 1.55 -9.46 0.16
C LEU A 90 3.08 -9.51 0.22
N SER A 91 3.69 -10.03 -0.83
CA SER A 91 5.13 -9.91 -1.06
C SER A 91 5.51 -8.58 -1.74
N ASN A 92 4.75 -8.14 -2.77
CA ASN A 92 5.05 -6.92 -3.55
C ASN A 92 3.83 -6.02 -3.81
N THR A 93 3.33 -5.31 -2.80
CA THR A 93 2.19 -4.38 -2.94
C THR A 93 2.48 -3.22 -3.88
N ARG A 94 3.71 -2.69 -3.85
CA ARG A 94 4.10 -1.50 -4.61
C ARG A 94 4.03 -1.73 -6.12
N GLU A 95 4.59 -2.85 -6.57
CA GLU A 95 4.59 -3.23 -7.99
C GLU A 95 3.17 -3.50 -8.48
N GLN A 96 2.35 -4.18 -7.66
CA GLN A 96 0.95 -4.43 -7.99
C GLN A 96 0.18 -3.12 -8.21
N ILE A 97 0.22 -2.18 -7.25
CA ILE A 97 -0.45 -0.87 -7.39
C ILE A 97 0.03 -0.17 -8.66
N GLN A 98 1.34 -0.16 -8.90
CA GLN A 98 1.93 0.46 -10.07
C GLN A 98 1.41 -0.15 -11.39
N SER A 99 1.33 -1.47 -11.49
CA SER A 99 0.76 -2.15 -12.66
C SER A 99 -0.71 -1.79 -12.90
N TYR A 100 -1.55 -1.79 -11.86
CA TYR A 100 -2.97 -1.43 -12.00
C TYR A 100 -3.16 0.02 -12.46
N VAL A 101 -2.42 0.94 -11.86
CA VAL A 101 -2.45 2.36 -12.26
C VAL A 101 -2.03 2.51 -13.72
N PHE A 102 -0.97 1.80 -14.16
CA PHE A 102 -0.55 1.82 -15.56
C PHE A 102 -1.63 1.29 -16.51
N ASP A 103 -2.30 0.20 -16.15
CA ASP A 103 -3.33 -0.42 -16.98
C ASP A 103 -4.53 0.50 -17.17
N VAL A 104 -4.99 1.16 -16.10
CA VAL A 104 -6.11 2.12 -16.19
C VAL A 104 -5.72 3.36 -17.00
N ILE A 105 -4.53 3.93 -16.77
CA ILE A 105 -4.07 5.11 -17.51
C ILE A 105 -3.92 4.78 -19.01
N ARG A 106 -3.36 3.60 -19.35
CA ARG A 106 -3.23 3.16 -20.74
C ARG A 106 -4.57 2.84 -21.40
N ALA A 107 -5.58 2.40 -20.65
CA ALA A 107 -6.90 2.09 -21.19
C ALA A 107 -7.75 3.34 -21.46
N THR A 108 -7.52 4.42 -20.72
CA THR A 108 -8.36 5.63 -20.72
C THR A 108 -7.73 6.79 -21.48
N VAL A 109 -6.46 7.13 -21.22
CA VAL A 109 -5.83 8.35 -21.76
C VAL A 109 -5.73 8.38 -23.29
N PRO A 110 -5.40 7.28 -24.01
CA PRO A 110 -5.33 7.31 -25.47
C PRO A 110 -6.68 7.56 -26.17
N LYS A 111 -7.80 7.40 -25.46
CA LYS A 111 -9.15 7.63 -26.01
C LYS A 111 -9.59 9.09 -25.88
N LEU A 112 -8.95 9.85 -25.01
CA LEU A 112 -9.27 11.25 -24.70
C LEU A 112 -8.33 12.20 -25.44
N GLY A 113 -8.82 13.39 -25.79
CA GLY A 113 -7.98 14.50 -26.23
C GLY A 113 -7.13 15.04 -25.07
N LEU A 114 -6.16 15.91 -25.39
CA LEU A 114 -5.34 16.56 -24.36
C LEU A 114 -6.21 17.32 -23.36
N ASP A 115 -7.03 18.24 -23.86
CA ASP A 115 -7.87 19.10 -23.02
C ASP A 115 -8.90 18.27 -22.23
N ASP A 116 -9.54 17.28 -22.87
CA ASP A 116 -10.48 16.37 -22.21
C ASP A 116 -9.83 15.60 -21.05
N ALA A 117 -8.59 15.13 -21.23
CA ALA A 117 -7.85 14.43 -20.17
C ALA A 117 -7.50 15.37 -19.00
N PHE A 118 -7.32 16.68 -19.27
CA PHE A 118 -7.11 17.70 -18.25
C PHE A 118 -8.39 18.13 -17.53
N GLU A 119 -9.54 18.08 -18.18
CA GLU A 119 -10.85 18.36 -17.55
C GLU A 119 -11.33 17.16 -16.72
N GLN A 120 -11.17 15.94 -17.24
CA GLN A 120 -11.65 14.70 -16.62
C GLN A 120 -10.67 14.08 -15.60
N LYS A 121 -9.70 14.85 -15.07
CA LYS A 121 -8.71 14.34 -14.10
C LYS A 121 -9.35 13.65 -12.90
N ASN A 122 -10.42 14.24 -12.38
CA ASN A 122 -11.13 13.73 -11.21
C ASN A 122 -11.89 12.43 -11.53
N GLU A 123 -12.39 12.27 -12.75
CA GLU A 123 -13.08 11.05 -13.19
C GLU A 123 -12.09 9.91 -13.41
N ILE A 124 -10.94 10.21 -14.04
CA ILE A 124 -9.84 9.25 -14.17
C ILE A 124 -9.35 8.83 -12.78
N ALA A 125 -9.26 9.77 -11.83
CA ALA A 125 -8.86 9.47 -10.46
C ALA A 125 -9.81 8.52 -9.75
N LYS A 126 -11.11 8.79 -9.85
CA LYS A 126 -12.14 7.89 -9.30
C LYS A 126 -12.10 6.51 -9.97
N ALA A 127 -11.92 6.44 -11.28
CA ALA A 127 -11.82 5.16 -11.98
C ALA A 127 -10.61 4.33 -11.51
N VAL A 128 -9.45 4.99 -11.32
CA VAL A 128 -8.25 4.33 -10.75
C VAL A 128 -8.51 3.89 -9.31
N GLU A 129 -9.14 4.74 -8.50
CA GLU A 129 -9.51 4.43 -7.12
C GLU A 129 -10.44 3.22 -7.04
N GLU A 130 -11.50 3.17 -7.84
CA GLU A 130 -12.45 2.05 -7.88
C GLU A 130 -11.80 0.73 -8.33
N GLU A 131 -10.92 0.76 -9.33
CA GLU A 131 -10.21 -0.44 -9.78
C GLU A 131 -9.20 -0.93 -8.74
N LEU A 132 -8.45 -0.01 -8.13
CA LEU A 132 -7.58 -0.33 -7.01
C LEU A 132 -8.37 -0.86 -5.82
N GLU A 133 -9.54 -0.28 -5.51
CA GLU A 133 -10.45 -0.74 -4.47
C GLU A 133 -11.03 -2.11 -4.75
N LYS A 134 -11.35 -2.50 -5.99
CA LYS A 134 -11.82 -3.87 -6.27
C LYS A 134 -10.73 -4.92 -6.00
N VAL A 135 -9.49 -4.58 -6.31
CA VAL A 135 -8.33 -5.45 -6.07
C VAL A 135 -7.97 -5.44 -4.59
N SER A 136 -8.01 -4.28 -3.93
CA SER A 136 -7.71 -4.11 -2.50
C SER A 136 -8.89 -4.35 -1.57
N ALA A 137 -10.12 -4.54 -2.06
CA ALA A 137 -11.26 -4.98 -1.26
C ALA A 137 -11.03 -6.42 -0.80
N LYS A 138 -10.23 -7.17 -1.56
CA LYS A 138 -9.64 -8.43 -1.08
C LYS A 138 -8.55 -8.21 -0.03
N HIS A 139 -7.91 -7.04 0.02
CA HIS A 139 -6.70 -6.75 0.79
C HIS A 139 -6.71 -5.45 1.61
N PHE A 140 -7.07 -5.58 2.91
CA PHE A 140 -6.43 -5.04 4.13
C PHE A 140 -5.94 -3.56 4.23
N PHE A 141 -6.10 -2.69 3.21
CA PHE A 141 -5.59 -1.32 3.18
C PHE A 141 -6.69 -0.27 2.97
N CYS A 142 -6.50 0.91 3.56
CA CYS A 142 -7.20 2.13 3.16
C CYS A 142 -6.37 2.82 2.07
N LEU A 143 -6.99 3.10 0.92
CA LEU A 143 -6.38 3.76 -0.23
C LEU A 143 -6.97 5.16 -0.38
N ILE A 144 -6.14 6.12 -0.76
CA ILE A 144 -6.54 7.45 -1.19
C ILE A 144 -5.72 7.76 -2.44
N VAL A 145 -6.37 8.06 -3.56
CA VAL A 145 -5.71 8.31 -4.84
C VAL A 145 -5.81 9.80 -5.20
N VAL A 146 -4.68 10.40 -5.58
CA VAL A 146 -4.61 11.77 -6.10
C VAL A 146 -3.87 11.75 -7.43
N LEU A 147 -4.46 12.30 -8.48
CA LEU A 147 -3.85 12.38 -9.81
C LEU A 147 -3.38 13.78 -10.14
N ASN A 148 -2.12 13.89 -10.56
CA ASN A 148 -1.51 15.10 -11.07
C ASN A 148 -1.03 14.87 -12.51
N PHE A 149 -1.39 15.77 -13.41
CA PHE A 149 -0.92 15.74 -14.80
C PHE A 149 0.11 16.86 -14.96
N LEU A 150 1.31 16.51 -15.43
CA LEU A 150 2.45 17.40 -15.62
C LEU A 150 2.77 17.58 -17.10
#